data_AF-F7JKB9-F1
#
_entry.id   AF-F7JKB9-F1
#
_cell.length_a   1.000
_cell.length_b   1.000
_cell.length_c   1.000
_cell.angle_alpha   90.00
_cell.angle_beta   90.00
_cell.angle_gamma   90.00
#
_symmetry.space_group_name_H-M   'P 1'
#
loop_
_entity.id
_entity.type
_entity.pdbx_description
1 polymer ?
#
loop_
_entity_poly.entity_id
_entity_poly.type
_entity_poly.pdbx_seq_one_letter_code
_entity_poly.pdbx_strand_id
1 'polypeptide(L)'
;MDELSQTELLKLALENGIVDINTITKQVEMNERKKYLEMHKYEIWQGEKDKKWYTYLPDKEKRRRLIKRTSLESIENEIVSFYKEEAYNPTVYDIFKEWINGKLERNEIQKSTWDRYKRQYDESMKEFGKRKMKSIEGFDVEDFILQAIHEHELTAKGYSNLRTLIYGIFKRAKKKDL
;
A
#
# COMPACT_ATOMS: atom_id res chain seq x y z
N MET A 1 11.98 -34.62 23.69
CA MET A 1 11.46 -33.32 24.15
C MET A 1 11.32 -32.52 22.89
N ASP A 2 10.11 -32.41 22.35
CA ASP A 2 9.90 -31.76 21.05
C ASP A 2 10.28 -30.28 21.15
N GLU A 3 11.11 -29.82 20.21
CA GLU A 3 11.40 -28.40 20.05
C GLU A 3 10.11 -27.70 19.65
N LEU A 4 9.65 -26.79 20.52
CA LEU A 4 8.55 -25.89 20.21
C LEU A 4 8.90 -25.06 18.97
N SER A 5 7.94 -24.91 18.05
CA SER A 5 8.11 -24.02 16.92
C SER A 5 8.25 -22.56 17.38
N GLN A 6 8.90 -21.73 16.57
CA GLN A 6 9.06 -20.29 16.88
C GLN A 6 7.72 -19.59 17.18
N THR A 7 6.65 -19.98 16.49
CA THR A 7 5.31 -19.42 16.71
C THR A 7 4.72 -19.83 18.07
N GLU A 8 4.95 -21.07 18.51
CA GLU A 8 4.48 -21.56 19.81
C GLU A 8 5.24 -20.90 20.97
N LEU A 9 6.56 -20.70 20.83
CA LEU A 9 7.37 -19.97 21.80
C LEU A 9 6.92 -18.51 21.95
N LEU A 10 6.61 -17.83 20.84
CA LEU A 10 6.09 -16.46 20.83
C LEU A 10 4.73 -16.34 21.55
N LYS A 11 3.82 -17.30 21.32
CA LYS A 11 2.54 -17.37 22.04
C LYS A 11 2.75 -17.57 23.54
N LEU A 12 3.59 -18.53 23.93
CA LEU A 12 3.90 -18.77 25.35
C LEU A 12 4.52 -17.53 26.00
N ALA A 13 5.41 -16.81 25.33
CA ALA A 13 6.01 -15.60 25.85
C ALA A 13 4.99 -14.47 26.06
N LEU A 14 4.00 -14.36 25.17
CA LEU A 14 2.88 -13.42 25.31
C LEU A 14 1.96 -13.80 26.48
N GLU A 15 1.55 -15.07 26.55
CA GLU A 15 0.65 -15.59 27.60
C GLU A 15 1.26 -15.49 29.00
N ASN A 16 2.57 -15.75 29.11
CA ASN A 16 3.30 -15.64 30.38
C ASN A 16 3.75 -14.20 30.70
N GLY A 17 3.37 -13.20 29.90
CA GLY A 17 3.72 -11.79 30.13
C GLY A 17 5.22 -11.48 30.03
N ILE A 18 6.01 -12.38 29.42
CA ILE A 18 7.43 -12.16 29.13
C ILE A 18 7.56 -11.05 28.08
N VAL A 19 6.57 -10.95 27.19
CA VAL A 19 6.52 -9.99 26.08
C VAL A 19 5.23 -9.18 26.16
N ASP A 20 5.35 -7.85 26.06
CA ASP A 20 4.21 -6.92 25.94
C ASP A 20 4.01 -6.46 24.50
N ILE A 21 2.83 -6.76 23.94
CA ILE A 21 2.43 -6.38 22.57
C ILE A 21 2.52 -4.87 22.35
N ASN A 22 2.15 -4.07 23.36
CA ASN A 22 2.15 -2.61 23.23
C ASN A 22 3.57 -2.07 23.08
N THR A 23 4.50 -2.61 23.87
CA THR A 23 5.92 -2.28 23.80
C THR A 23 6.52 -2.69 22.45
N ILE A 24 6.23 -3.90 21.95
CA ILE A 24 6.67 -4.32 20.62
C ILE A 24 6.11 -3.41 19.53
N THR A 25 4.81 -3.11 19.58
CA THR A 25 4.16 -2.26 18.57
C THR A 25 4.82 -0.89 18.50
N LYS A 26 5.07 -0.25 19.65
CA LYS A 26 5.79 1.02 19.72
C LYS A 26 7.21 0.93 19.16
N GLN A 27 7.96 -0.14 19.47
CA GLN A 27 9.30 -0.34 18.93
C GLN A 27 9.31 -0.51 17.41
N VAL A 28 8.34 -1.26 16.86
CA VAL A 28 8.17 -1.42 15.42
C VAL A 28 7.85 -0.08 14.75
N GLU A 29 6.90 0.69 15.31
CA GLU A 29 6.55 2.02 14.80
C GLU A 29 7.73 2.99 14.85
N MET A 30 8.49 3.01 15.94
CA MET A 30 9.69 3.84 16.07
C MET A 30 10.77 3.46 15.06
N ASN A 31 10.99 2.16 14.81
CA ASN A 31 11.95 1.68 13.83
C ASN A 31 11.54 2.05 12.40
N GLU A 32 10.26 1.87 12.03
CA GLU A 32 9.74 2.32 10.74
C GLU A 32 9.89 3.83 10.57
N ARG A 33 9.53 4.60 11.60
CA ARG A 33 9.68 6.06 11.61
C ARG A 33 11.13 6.45 11.35
N LYS A 34 12.07 5.85 12.08
CA LYS A 34 13.50 6.13 11.96
C LYS A 34 14.01 5.88 10.54
N LYS A 35 13.60 4.78 9.91
CA LYS A 35 13.94 4.47 8.51
C LYS A 35 13.55 5.61 7.56
N TYR A 36 12.34 6.15 7.68
CA TYR A 36 11.88 7.25 6.82
C TYR A 36 12.59 8.58 7.12
N LEU A 37 12.94 8.84 8.38
CA LEU A 37 13.74 10.00 8.76
C LEU A 37 15.18 9.88 8.24
N GLU A 38 15.78 8.69 8.27
CA GLU A 38 17.12 8.43 7.71
C GLU A 38 17.18 8.59 6.18
N MET A 39 16.06 8.35 5.48
CA MET A 39 15.94 8.64 4.03
C MET A 39 15.96 10.16 3.73
N HIS A 40 15.70 11.01 4.72
CA HIS A 40 15.59 12.44 4.55
C HIS A 40 16.97 13.11 4.44
N LYS A 41 17.28 13.63 3.25
CA LYS A 41 18.60 14.21 2.93
C LYS A 41 18.78 15.67 3.35
N TYR A 42 17.70 16.35 3.72
CA TYR A 42 17.74 17.78 4.00
C TYR A 42 17.86 18.04 5.50
N GLU A 43 18.52 19.14 5.86
CA GLU A 43 18.64 19.57 7.24
C GLU A 43 17.27 19.99 7.81
N ILE A 44 17.01 19.62 9.06
CA ILE A 44 15.88 20.11 9.84
C ILE A 44 16.40 21.19 10.78
N TRP A 45 15.88 22.42 10.68
CA TRP A 45 16.34 23.54 11.51
C TRP A 45 15.17 24.31 12.14
N GLN A 46 15.45 25.03 13.23
CA GLN A 46 14.48 25.89 13.91
C GLN A 46 14.74 27.37 13.57
N GLY A 47 13.71 28.09 13.15
CA GLY A 47 13.78 29.53 12.91
C GLY A 47 13.98 30.30 14.21
N GLU A 48 14.97 31.18 14.26
CA GLU A 48 15.32 31.90 15.49
C GLU A 48 14.20 32.85 15.96
N LYS A 49 13.50 33.49 15.01
CA LYS A 49 12.50 34.53 15.26
C LYS A 49 11.12 33.98 15.63
N ASP A 50 10.64 32.97 14.90
CA ASP A 50 9.29 32.43 15.07
C ASP A 50 9.26 31.08 15.76
N LYS A 51 10.43 30.52 16.11
CA LYS A 51 10.63 29.22 16.77
C LYS A 51 9.97 28.05 16.04
N LYS A 52 9.64 28.22 14.75
CA LYS A 52 9.07 27.17 13.91
C LYS A 52 10.16 26.26 13.37
N TRP A 53 9.79 25.04 13.06
CA TRP A 53 10.66 24.04 12.45
C TRP A 53 10.50 24.05 10.94
N TYR A 54 11.61 23.84 10.24
CA TYR A 54 11.71 23.89 8.79
C TYR A 54 12.54 22.73 8.27
N THR A 55 12.19 22.27 7.07
CA THR A 55 13.04 21.42 6.23
C THR A 55 12.61 21.53 4.77
N TYR A 56 13.41 21.00 3.85
CA TYR A 56 13.03 20.79 2.47
C TYR A 56 12.57 19.36 2.22
N LEU A 57 11.56 19.15 1.38
CA LEU A 57 11.24 17.86 0.79
C LEU A 57 11.58 17.86 -0.70
N PRO A 58 11.98 16.71 -1.29
CA PRO A 58 12.08 16.57 -2.74
C PRO A 58 10.76 16.96 -3.42
N ASP A 59 10.87 17.63 -4.57
CA ASP A 59 9.71 18.04 -5.37
C ASP A 59 9.97 17.72 -6.84
N LYS A 60 9.00 17.09 -7.52
CA LYS A 60 9.13 16.63 -8.90
C LYS A 60 9.22 17.79 -9.90
N GLU A 61 8.63 18.95 -9.59
CA GLU A 61 8.59 20.11 -10.49
C GLU A 61 9.67 21.15 -10.12
N LYS A 62 9.84 21.42 -8.83
CA LYS A 62 10.65 22.55 -8.33
C LYS A 62 11.97 22.13 -7.69
N ARG A 63 12.41 20.88 -7.90
CA ARG A 63 13.60 20.24 -7.31
C ARG A 63 13.48 19.99 -5.80
N ARG A 64 12.99 20.98 -5.03
CA ARG A 64 12.65 20.87 -3.60
C ARG A 64 11.59 21.88 -3.19
N ARG A 65 10.82 21.55 -2.16
CA ARG A 65 9.82 22.45 -1.53
C ARG A 65 10.13 22.63 -0.05
N LEU A 66 9.99 23.87 0.45
CA LEU A 66 10.14 24.17 1.87
C LEU A 66 8.85 23.82 2.62
N ILE A 67 8.96 23.05 3.71
CA ILE A 67 7.86 22.81 4.65
C ILE A 67 8.17 23.47 5.99
N LYS A 68 7.11 23.90 6.70
CA LYS A 68 7.21 24.55 8.01
C LYS A 68 6.16 23.99 8.98
N ARG A 69 6.54 23.81 10.24
CA ARG A 69 5.65 23.34 11.31
C ARG A 69 5.98 23.97 12.66
N THR A 70 5.09 23.81 13.63
CA THR A 70 5.21 24.44 14.96
C THR A 70 6.05 23.63 15.95
N SER A 71 6.27 22.34 15.70
CA SER A 71 7.07 21.47 16.56
C SER A 71 7.99 20.55 15.74
N LEU A 72 9.05 20.03 16.37
CA LEU A 72 9.94 19.05 15.74
C LEU A 72 9.17 17.78 15.36
N GLU A 73 8.33 17.29 16.27
CA GLU A 73 7.52 16.10 16.03
C GLU A 73 6.59 16.26 14.81
N SER A 74 5.96 17.42 14.67
CA SER A 74 5.05 17.67 13.55
C SER A 74 5.77 17.80 12.20
N ILE A 75 7.00 18.32 12.18
CA ILE A 75 7.79 18.32 10.95
C ILE A 75 8.31 16.94 10.59
N GLU A 76 8.76 16.16 11.58
CA GLU A 76 9.16 14.77 11.38
C GLU A 76 7.98 13.90 10.91
N ASN A 77 6.78 14.10 11.46
CA ASN A 77 5.56 13.43 11.01
C ASN A 77 5.29 13.68 9.52
N GLU A 78 5.47 14.92 9.07
CA GLU A 78 5.31 15.29 7.65
C GLU A 78 6.38 14.65 6.76
N ILE A 79 7.64 14.59 7.23
CA ILE A 79 8.73 13.88 6.53
C ILE A 79 8.41 12.39 6.38
N VAL A 80 7.97 11.75 7.47
CA VAL A 80 7.62 10.34 7.51
C VAL A 80 6.44 10.05 6.58
N SER A 81 5.39 10.89 6.61
CA SER A 81 4.25 10.75 5.69
C SER A 81 4.70 10.81 4.24
N PHE A 82 5.53 11.81 3.89
CA PHE A 82 6.03 11.98 2.53
C PHE A 82 6.79 10.73 2.04
N TYR A 83 7.76 10.23 2.80
CA TYR A 83 8.54 9.05 2.37
C TYR A 83 7.73 7.75 2.43
N LYS A 84 6.76 7.66 3.34
CA LYS A 84 5.82 6.52 3.39
C LYS A 84 4.89 6.51 2.17
N GLU A 85 4.44 7.68 1.71
CA GLU A 85 3.68 7.84 0.46
C GLU A 85 4.54 7.53 -0.77
N GLU A 86 5.79 8.00 -0.82
CA GLU A 86 6.72 7.65 -1.90
C GLU A 86 7.03 6.14 -1.92
N ALA A 87 7.21 5.53 -0.75
CA ALA A 87 7.37 4.08 -0.60
C ALA A 87 6.04 3.31 -0.77
N TYR A 88 4.89 3.99 -0.77
CA TYR A 88 3.59 3.35 -0.87
C TYR A 88 3.48 2.66 -2.22
N ASN A 89 3.50 1.34 -2.16
CA ASN A 89 3.44 0.47 -3.31
C ASN A 89 2.49 -0.69 -2.95
N PRO A 90 1.17 -0.46 -3.06
CA PRO A 90 0.19 -1.50 -2.79
C PRO A 90 0.27 -2.60 -3.85
N THR A 91 -0.29 -3.77 -3.55
CA THR A 91 -0.46 -4.79 -4.57
C THR A 91 -1.66 -4.49 -5.46
N VAL A 92 -1.72 -5.12 -6.63
CA VAL A 92 -2.93 -5.12 -7.48
C VAL A 92 -4.15 -5.56 -6.69
N TYR A 93 -4.01 -6.53 -5.80
CA TYR A 93 -5.09 -7.01 -4.93
C TYR A 93 -5.59 -5.97 -3.94
N ASP A 94 -4.68 -5.16 -3.38
CA ASP A 94 -5.06 -4.10 -2.45
C ASP A 94 -5.89 -3.04 -3.15
N ILE A 95 -5.49 -2.64 -4.36
CA ILE A 95 -6.25 -1.70 -5.19
C ILE A 95 -7.59 -2.31 -5.61
N PHE A 96 -7.62 -3.60 -5.97
CA PHE A 96 -8.87 -4.31 -6.29
C PHE A 96 -9.85 -4.29 -5.12
N LYS A 97 -9.42 -4.69 -3.91
CA LYS A 97 -10.24 -4.68 -2.69
C LYS A 97 -10.79 -3.29 -2.41
N GLU A 98 -9.93 -2.28 -2.43
CA GLU A 98 -10.32 -0.89 -2.19
C GLU A 98 -11.37 -0.43 -3.20
N TRP A 99 -11.15 -0.73 -4.48
CA TRP A 99 -12.04 -0.33 -5.56
C TRP A 99 -13.41 -1.01 -5.43
N ILE A 100 -13.45 -2.33 -5.24
CA ILE A 100 -14.70 -3.09 -5.26
C ILE A 100 -15.53 -2.91 -3.99
N ASN A 101 -14.88 -2.84 -2.81
CA ASN A 101 -15.56 -2.59 -1.55
C ASN A 101 -16.12 -1.17 -1.52
N GLY A 102 -15.36 -0.17 -1.97
CA GLY A 102 -15.85 1.19 -2.06
C GLY A 102 -17.09 1.31 -2.98
N LYS A 103 -17.15 0.54 -4.07
CA LYS A 103 -18.36 0.48 -4.92
C LYS A 103 -19.56 -0.11 -4.18
N LEU A 104 -19.35 -1.17 -3.40
CA LEU A 104 -20.40 -1.81 -2.61
C LEU A 104 -20.92 -0.89 -1.50
N GLU A 105 -20.00 -0.25 -0.76
CA GLU A 105 -20.33 0.70 0.32
C GLU A 105 -21.13 1.90 -0.17
N ARG A 106 -20.83 2.39 -1.38
CA ARG A 106 -21.57 3.49 -2.02
C ARG A 106 -22.86 3.04 -2.73
N ASN A 107 -23.25 1.77 -2.60
CA ASN A 107 -24.40 1.18 -3.28
C ASN A 107 -24.36 1.30 -4.83
N GLU A 108 -23.16 1.46 -5.42
CA GLU A 108 -23.00 1.47 -6.89
C GLU A 108 -23.17 0.08 -7.51
N ILE A 109 -22.98 -0.96 -6.70
CA ILE A 109 -23.16 -2.36 -7.07
C ILE A 109 -23.88 -3.11 -5.96
N GLN A 110 -24.61 -4.15 -6.34
CA GLN A 110 -25.15 -5.11 -5.38
C GLN A 110 -24.12 -6.17 -4.99
N LYS A 111 -24.37 -6.85 -3.87
CA LYS A 111 -23.55 -7.95 -3.37
C LYS A 111 -23.33 -9.06 -4.42
N SER A 112 -24.36 -9.39 -5.20
CA SER A 112 -24.26 -10.35 -6.30
C SER A 112 -23.23 -9.97 -7.38
N THR A 113 -23.08 -8.67 -7.66
CA THR A 113 -22.07 -8.16 -8.60
C THR A 113 -20.69 -8.17 -7.97
N TRP A 114 -20.58 -7.82 -6.68
CA TRP A 114 -19.35 -7.94 -5.92
C TRP A 114 -18.85 -9.40 -5.92
N ASP A 115 -19.72 -10.37 -5.65
CA ASP A 115 -19.35 -11.80 -5.57
C ASP A 115 -18.88 -12.32 -6.94
N ARG A 116 -19.55 -11.90 -8.03
CA ARG A 116 -19.13 -12.22 -9.40
C ARG A 116 -17.74 -11.67 -9.73
N TYR A 117 -17.47 -10.42 -9.37
CA TYR A 117 -16.17 -9.80 -9.62
C TYR A 117 -15.06 -10.39 -8.75
N LYS A 118 -15.36 -10.75 -7.50
CA LYS A 118 -14.41 -11.48 -6.65
C LYS A 118 -14.06 -12.85 -7.23
N ARG A 119 -15.07 -13.59 -7.71
CA ARG A 119 -14.85 -14.88 -8.38
C ARG A 119 -13.96 -14.74 -9.61
N GLN A 120 -14.29 -13.79 -10.51
CA GLN A 120 -13.48 -13.53 -11.70
C GLN A 120 -12.04 -13.14 -11.35
N TYR A 121 -11.85 -12.35 -10.29
CA TYR A 121 -10.52 -12.00 -9.79
C TYR A 121 -9.77 -13.24 -9.30
N ASP A 122 -10.42 -14.10 -8.52
CA ASP A 122 -9.78 -15.29 -7.96
C ASP A 122 -9.44 -16.34 -9.03
N GLU A 123 -10.26 -16.44 -10.08
CA GLU A 123 -10.02 -17.33 -11.22
C GLU A 123 -8.85 -16.85 -12.08
N SER A 124 -8.79 -15.55 -12.42
CA SER A 124 -7.88 -15.06 -13.46
C SER A 124 -6.77 -14.13 -12.98
N MET A 125 -6.90 -13.48 -11.82
CA MET A 125 -5.99 -12.42 -11.37
C MET A 125 -5.23 -12.77 -10.09
N LYS A 126 -5.40 -13.96 -9.51
CA LYS A 126 -4.86 -14.27 -8.17
C LYS A 126 -3.33 -14.12 -8.09
N GLU A 127 -2.61 -14.63 -9.07
CA GLU A 127 -1.14 -14.55 -9.11
C GLU A 127 -0.65 -13.16 -9.53
N PHE A 128 -1.21 -12.62 -10.63
CA PHE A 128 -0.94 -11.24 -11.07
C PHE A 128 -1.23 -10.21 -9.95
N GLY A 129 -2.25 -10.49 -9.16
CA GLY A 129 -2.74 -9.76 -8.01
C GLY A 129 -1.71 -9.48 -6.91
N LYS A 130 -0.69 -10.35 -6.80
CA LYS A 130 0.38 -10.24 -5.79
C LYS A 130 1.43 -9.20 -6.20
N ARG A 131 1.50 -8.83 -7.49
CA ARG A 131 2.46 -7.86 -8.00
C ARG A 131 2.20 -6.48 -7.39
N LYS A 132 3.27 -5.73 -7.23
CA LYS A 132 3.28 -4.37 -6.72
C LYS A 132 2.91 -3.40 -7.84
N MET A 133 2.05 -2.42 -7.57
CA MET A 133 1.54 -1.50 -8.60
C MET A 133 2.66 -0.80 -9.37
N LYS A 134 3.67 -0.26 -8.67
CA LYS A 134 4.79 0.47 -9.28
C LYS A 134 5.77 -0.43 -10.06
N SER A 135 5.61 -1.76 -10.02
CA SER A 135 6.44 -2.71 -10.77
C SER A 135 5.69 -3.33 -11.97
N ILE A 136 4.58 -2.73 -12.39
CA ILE A 136 3.78 -3.19 -13.51
C ILE A 136 3.90 -2.17 -14.62
N GLU A 137 4.42 -2.61 -15.75
CA GLU A 137 4.48 -1.82 -16.97
C GLU A 137 3.26 -2.08 -17.86
N GLY A 138 3.09 -1.29 -18.91
CA GLY A 138 1.95 -1.46 -19.82
C GLY A 138 1.92 -2.83 -20.49
N PHE A 139 3.09 -3.32 -20.93
CA PHE A 139 3.23 -4.62 -21.59
C PHE A 139 2.88 -5.78 -20.64
N ASP A 140 3.18 -5.66 -19.35
CA ASP A 140 2.86 -6.68 -18.34
C ASP A 140 1.35 -6.94 -18.24
N VAL A 141 0.54 -5.90 -18.40
CA VAL A 141 -0.92 -6.01 -18.36
C VAL A 141 -1.45 -6.66 -19.64
N GLU A 142 -0.84 -6.35 -20.79
CA GLU A 142 -1.19 -6.95 -22.08
C GLU A 142 -0.85 -8.45 -22.09
N ASP A 143 0.37 -8.82 -21.71
CA ASP A 143 0.82 -10.21 -21.59
C ASP A 143 -0.07 -10.99 -20.61
N PHE A 144 -0.40 -10.38 -19.47
CA PHE A 144 -1.33 -10.96 -18.52
C PHE A 144 -2.71 -11.25 -19.14
N ILE A 145 -3.27 -10.30 -19.90
CA ILE A 145 -4.57 -10.49 -20.55
C ILE A 145 -4.54 -11.65 -21.54
N LEU A 146 -3.50 -11.68 -22.41
CA LEU A 146 -3.34 -12.74 -23.40
C LEU A 146 -3.20 -14.11 -22.74
N GLN A 147 -2.37 -14.20 -21.69
CA GLN A 147 -2.19 -15.42 -20.93
C GLN A 147 -3.48 -15.86 -20.24
N ALA A 148 -4.20 -14.95 -19.59
CA ALA A 148 -5.46 -15.25 -18.92
C ALA A 148 -6.55 -15.72 -19.89
N ILE A 149 -6.60 -15.19 -21.11
CA ILE A 149 -7.53 -15.66 -22.16
C ILE A 149 -7.21 -17.11 -22.54
N HIS A 150 -5.92 -17.43 -22.68
CA HIS A 150 -5.47 -18.77 -23.07
C HIS A 150 -5.64 -19.79 -21.94
N GLU A 151 -5.13 -19.50 -20.74
CA GLU A 151 -5.12 -20.42 -19.59
C GLU A 151 -6.51 -20.74 -19.03
N HIS A 152 -7.45 -19.80 -19.12
CA HIS A 152 -8.79 -19.94 -18.55
C HIS A 152 -9.89 -20.09 -19.60
N GLU A 153 -9.51 -20.24 -20.88
CA GLU A 153 -10.44 -20.37 -22.01
C GLU A 153 -11.60 -19.35 -21.93
N LEU A 154 -11.25 -18.08 -21.71
CA LEU A 154 -12.24 -17.08 -21.32
C LEU A 154 -13.31 -16.91 -22.41
N THR A 155 -14.56 -17.18 -22.04
CA THR A 155 -15.70 -16.80 -22.87
C THR A 155 -15.75 -15.28 -23.07
N ALA A 156 -16.47 -14.80 -24.08
CA ALA A 156 -16.68 -13.37 -24.29
C ALA A 156 -17.20 -12.65 -23.02
N LYS A 157 -18.04 -13.34 -22.23
CA LYS A 157 -18.55 -12.82 -20.95
C LYS A 157 -17.47 -12.82 -19.86
N GLY A 158 -16.65 -13.86 -19.77
CA GLY A 158 -15.50 -13.92 -18.86
C GLY A 158 -14.49 -12.82 -19.15
N TYR A 159 -14.11 -12.65 -20.41
CA TYR A 159 -13.26 -11.55 -20.85
C TYR A 159 -13.86 -10.17 -20.53
N SER A 160 -15.16 -9.97 -20.78
CA SER A 160 -15.83 -8.71 -20.43
C SER A 160 -15.78 -8.40 -18.93
N ASN A 161 -15.93 -9.41 -18.07
CA ASN A 161 -15.79 -9.23 -16.63
C ASN A 161 -14.34 -8.91 -16.24
N LEU A 162 -13.36 -9.68 -16.76
CA LEU A 162 -11.94 -9.46 -16.50
C LEU A 162 -11.50 -8.05 -16.93
N ARG A 163 -11.87 -7.62 -18.14
CA ARG A 163 -11.63 -6.27 -18.64
C ARG A 163 -12.19 -5.20 -17.69
N THR A 164 -13.37 -5.44 -17.13
CA THR A 164 -13.98 -4.53 -16.15
C THR A 164 -13.13 -4.42 -14.88
N LEU A 165 -12.58 -5.53 -14.39
CA LEU A 165 -11.68 -5.53 -13.24
C LEU A 165 -10.40 -4.74 -13.54
N ILE A 166 -9.71 -5.09 -14.63
CA ILE A 166 -8.46 -4.45 -15.05
C ILE A 166 -8.68 -2.94 -15.17
N TYR A 167 -9.70 -2.51 -15.92
CA TYR A 167 -9.99 -1.10 -16.07
C TYR A 167 -10.29 -0.42 -14.72
N GLY A 168 -11.08 -1.05 -13.86
CA GLY A 168 -11.40 -0.54 -12.54
C GLY A 168 -10.18 -0.34 -11.64
N ILE A 169 -9.35 -1.37 -11.55
CA ILE A 169 -8.13 -1.41 -10.74
C ILE A 169 -7.13 -0.35 -11.24
N PHE A 170 -6.75 -0.40 -12.52
CA PHE A 170 -5.71 0.50 -13.04
C PHE A 170 -6.19 1.95 -13.15
N LYS A 171 -7.49 2.19 -13.39
CA LYS A 171 -8.06 3.55 -13.27
C LYS A 171 -8.01 4.07 -11.84
N ARG A 172 -8.21 3.22 -10.83
CA ARG A 172 -8.11 3.61 -9.42
C ARG A 172 -6.65 3.87 -9.03
N ALA A 173 -5.72 3.02 -9.46
CA ALA A 173 -4.29 3.21 -9.26
C ALA A 173 -3.79 4.52 -9.87
N LYS A 174 -4.15 4.80 -11.13
CA LYS A 174 -3.79 6.06 -11.81
C LYS A 174 -4.26 7.31 -11.06
N LYS A 175 -5.45 7.27 -10.41
CA LYS A 175 -5.95 8.38 -9.59
C LYS A 175 -5.19 8.57 -8.28
N LYS A 176 -4.34 7.62 -7.91
CA LYS A 176 -3.49 7.62 -6.71
C LYS A 176 -2.02 7.81 -7.03
N ASP A 177 -1.69 8.18 -8.28
CA ASP A 177 -0.32 8.34 -8.77
C ASP A 177 0.57 7.11 -8.53
N LEU A 178 -0.03 5.92 -8.71
CA LEU A 178 0.60 4.59 -8.63
C LEU A 178 0.90 4.00 -10.00
#